data_AF-A0A1I8CGS9-F1
#
_entry.id   AF-A0A1I8CGS9-F1
#
_cell.length_a   1.000
_cell.length_b   1.000
_cell.length_c   1.000
_cell.angle_alpha   90.00
_cell.angle_beta   90.00
_cell.angle_gamma   90.00
#
_symmetry.space_group_name_H-M   'P 1'
#
loop_
_entity.id
_entity.type
_entity.pdbx_description
1 polymer ?
#
loop_
_entity_poly.entity_id
_entity_poly.type
_entity_poly.pdbx_seq_one_letter_code
_entity_poly.pdbx_strand_id
1 'polypeptide(L)'
;MTEIKPRELNELPKDVLIEIFIKIEPKALVGTCFAICKLWYHILNEDAFWIMLATKEKCRQLLPPKQLLPVIRNDFSLARMYAKRPFNRNLIANELFTCNGWKRGFFHEHIFDPNQCYFINPPAGVASLYWPITNCIHINDFSLSQFFYFKDIGIDHNVIKKYKPTITMIV
;
A
#
# COMPACT_ATOMS: atom_id res chain seq x y z
N MET A 1 1.60 -29.42 23.75
CA MET A 1 1.01 -28.51 22.75
C MET A 1 -0.13 -29.26 22.08
N THR A 2 -1.37 -28.91 22.42
CA THR A 2 -2.56 -29.51 21.83
C THR A 2 -2.77 -28.95 20.43
N GLU A 3 -2.68 -29.82 19.41
CA GLU A 3 -3.11 -29.48 18.04
C GLU A 3 -4.62 -29.24 18.05
N ILE A 4 -5.02 -27.99 17.78
CA ILE A 4 -6.42 -27.65 17.57
C ILE A 4 -6.85 -28.29 16.24
N LYS A 5 -7.86 -29.16 16.27
CA LYS A 5 -8.36 -29.76 15.03
C LYS A 5 -9.08 -28.70 14.20
N PRO A 6 -8.96 -28.70 12.85
CA PRO A 6 -9.60 -27.71 11.98
C PRO A 6 -11.13 -27.57 12.13
N ARG A 7 -11.80 -28.61 12.66
CA ARG A 7 -13.24 -28.59 12.95
C ARG A 7 -13.59 -27.73 14.16
N GLU A 8 -12.79 -27.78 15.22
CA GLU A 8 -13.03 -27.07 16.48
C GLU A 8 -12.91 -25.55 16.32
N LEU A 9 -12.04 -25.10 15.41
CA LEU A 9 -11.83 -23.68 15.16
C LEU A 9 -13.05 -23.01 14.49
N ASN A 10 -13.78 -23.74 13.64
CA ASN A 10 -14.97 -23.22 12.95
C ASN A 10 -16.22 -23.18 13.85
N GLU A 11 -16.17 -23.85 15.00
CA GLU A 11 -17.25 -23.84 16.01
C GLU A 11 -17.11 -22.66 16.99
N LEU A 12 -15.99 -21.93 16.92
CA LEU A 12 -15.77 -20.76 17.76
C LEU A 12 -16.77 -19.64 17.42
N PRO A 13 -17.16 -18.83 18.44
CA PRO A 13 -17.93 -17.62 18.22
C PRO A 13 -17.26 -16.67 17.21
N LYS A 14 -18.08 -15.96 16.42
CA LYS A 14 -17.61 -15.06 15.34
C LYS A 14 -16.63 -14.00 15.84
N ASP A 15 -16.87 -13.44 17.02
CA ASP A 15 -16.01 -12.47 17.69
C ASP A 15 -14.63 -13.03 18.03
N VAL A 16 -14.55 -14.29 18.48
CA VAL A 16 -13.28 -14.98 18.74
C VAL A 16 -12.51 -15.20 17.44
N LEU A 17 -13.20 -15.64 16.37
CA LEU A 17 -12.61 -15.78 15.04
C LEU A 17 -12.07 -14.45 14.52
N ILE A 18 -12.80 -13.35 14.72
CA ILE A 18 -12.35 -12.01 14.36
C ILE A 18 -11.06 -11.64 15.09
N GLU A 19 -10.98 -11.87 16.40
CA GLU A 19 -9.76 -11.58 17.18
C GLU A 19 -8.56 -12.41 16.70
N ILE A 20 -8.78 -13.66 16.30
CA ILE A 20 -7.74 -14.49 15.67
C ILE A 20 -7.31 -13.88 14.33
N PHE A 21 -8.25 -13.53 13.45
CA PHE A 21 -7.94 -12.97 12.14
C PHE A 21 -7.16 -11.65 12.23
N ILE A 22 -7.45 -10.80 13.21
CA ILE A 22 -6.70 -9.55 13.44
C ILE A 22 -5.20 -9.80 13.68
N LYS A 23 -4.80 -11.00 14.12
CA LYS A 23 -3.39 -11.37 14.34
C LYS A 23 -2.68 -11.89 13.08
N ILE A 24 -3.41 -12.13 11.99
CA ILE A 24 -2.88 -12.71 10.75
C ILE A 24 -2.53 -11.58 9.78
N GLU A 25 -1.44 -11.74 9.02
CA GLU A 25 -1.08 -10.77 7.98
C GLU A 25 -2.24 -10.59 6.97
N PRO A 26 -2.63 -9.35 6.62
CA PRO A 26 -3.74 -9.09 5.71
C PRO A 26 -3.62 -9.78 4.35
N LYS A 27 -2.39 -9.95 3.83
CA LYS A 27 -2.16 -10.68 2.57
C LYS A 27 -2.52 -12.15 2.69
N ALA A 28 -2.21 -12.79 3.81
CA ALA A 28 -2.56 -14.19 4.06
C ALA A 28 -4.07 -14.37 4.23
N LEU A 29 -4.73 -13.42 4.92
CA LEU A 29 -6.19 -13.39 5.02
C LEU A 29 -6.85 -13.35 3.63
N VAL A 30 -6.34 -12.47 2.75
CA VAL A 30 -6.91 -12.26 1.41
C VAL A 30 -6.53 -13.36 0.41
N GLY A 31 -5.32 -13.92 0.52
CA GLY A 31 -4.82 -14.91 -0.43
C GLY A 31 -5.24 -16.34 -0.09
N THR A 32 -5.25 -16.68 1.20
CA THR A 32 -5.39 -18.07 1.67
C THR A 32 -6.66 -18.26 2.49
N CYS A 33 -6.94 -17.38 3.46
CA CYS A 33 -8.02 -17.61 4.41
C CYS A 33 -9.42 -17.54 3.78
N PHE A 34 -9.62 -16.76 2.71
CA PHE A 34 -10.88 -16.78 1.95
C PHE A 34 -11.23 -18.15 1.37
N ALA A 35 -10.24 -19.00 1.09
CA ALA A 35 -10.44 -20.28 0.43
C ALA A 35 -10.62 -21.45 1.42
N ILE A 36 -10.43 -21.23 2.72
CA ILE A 36 -10.43 -22.31 3.72
C ILE A 36 -11.84 -22.87 3.93
N CYS A 37 -12.82 -22.01 4.20
CA CYS A 37 -14.21 -22.42 4.38
C CYS A 37 -15.19 -21.26 4.15
N LYS A 38 -16.49 -21.58 4.01
CA LYS A 38 -17.55 -20.58 3.78
C LYS A 38 -17.69 -19.58 4.92
N LEU A 39 -17.55 -20.03 6.18
CA LEU A 39 -17.64 -19.15 7.35
C LEU A 39 -16.57 -18.06 7.30
N TRP A 40 -15.33 -18.45 7.02
CA TRP A 40 -14.20 -17.52 6.95
C TRP A 40 -14.37 -16.57 5.76
N TYR A 41 -14.82 -17.09 4.62
CA TYR A 41 -15.17 -16.26 3.48
C TYR A 41 -16.20 -15.20 3.85
N HIS A 42 -17.29 -15.57 4.53
CA HIS A 42 -18.33 -14.62 4.92
C HIS A 42 -17.80 -13.52 5.85
N ILE A 43 -17.03 -13.89 6.89
CA ILE A 43 -16.44 -12.92 7.82
C ILE A 43 -15.48 -11.98 7.08
N LEU A 44 -14.57 -12.53 6.28
CA LEU A 44 -13.54 -11.76 5.56
C LEU A 44 -14.11 -10.96 4.38
N ASN A 45 -15.29 -11.30 3.88
CA ASN A 45 -15.95 -10.54 2.82
C ASN A 45 -16.79 -9.37 3.37
N GLU A 46 -16.95 -9.25 4.69
CA GLU A 46 -17.63 -8.12 5.31
C GLU A 46 -16.74 -6.87 5.33
N ASP A 47 -17.20 -5.79 4.70
CA ASP A 47 -16.48 -4.50 4.72
C ASP A 47 -16.24 -3.97 6.14
N ALA A 48 -17.18 -4.24 7.06
CA ALA A 48 -17.09 -3.82 8.46
C ALA A 48 -15.82 -4.35 9.15
N PHE A 49 -15.40 -5.58 8.84
CA PHE A 49 -14.18 -6.18 9.38
C PHE A 49 -12.94 -5.36 8.99
N TRP A 50 -12.79 -5.03 7.70
CA TRP A 50 -11.62 -4.29 7.20
C TRP A 50 -11.63 -2.82 7.63
N ILE A 51 -12.80 -2.20 7.77
CA ILE A 51 -12.91 -0.83 8.29
C ILE A 51 -12.49 -0.77 9.76
N MET A 52 -12.97 -1.73 10.56
CA MET A 52 -12.59 -1.86 11.97
C MET A 52 -11.08 -2.07 12.08
N LEU A 53 -10.52 -3.02 11.34
CA LEU A 53 -9.09 -3.32 11.36
C LEU A 53 -8.24 -2.10 10.96
N ALA A 54 -8.62 -1.38 9.89
CA ALA A 54 -7.94 -0.15 9.48
C ALA A 54 -8.03 0.97 10.51
N THR A 55 -9.13 1.04 11.25
CA THR A 55 -9.31 2.01 12.34
C THR A 55 -8.41 1.66 13.53
N LYS A 56 -8.36 0.38 13.92
CA LYS A 56 -7.48 -0.14 14.99
C LYS A 56 -6.00 0.13 14.70
N GLU A 57 -5.58 -0.04 13.44
CA GLU A 57 -4.22 0.24 12.99
C GLU A 57 -3.93 1.72 12.64
N LYS A 58 -4.91 2.62 12.81
CA LYS A 58 -4.77 4.06 12.45
C LYS A 58 -4.35 4.30 11.00
N CYS A 59 -4.82 3.45 10.08
CA CYS A 59 -4.49 3.50 8.66
C CYS A 59 -5.72 3.64 7.76
N ARG A 60 -6.85 4.10 8.31
CA ARG A 60 -8.14 4.28 7.60
C ARG A 60 -8.03 5.19 6.36
N GLN A 61 -7.10 6.14 6.37
CA GLN A 61 -6.79 7.02 5.24
C GLN A 61 -6.25 6.27 4.02
N LEU A 62 -5.72 5.05 4.19
CA LEU A 62 -5.22 4.21 3.09
C LEU A 62 -6.34 3.45 2.37
N LEU A 63 -7.56 3.53 2.90
CA LEU A 63 -8.79 3.00 2.30
C LEU A 63 -9.62 4.13 1.68
N PRO A 64 -10.52 3.81 0.73
CA PRO A 64 -11.45 4.79 0.16
C PRO A 64 -12.23 5.57 1.23
N PRO A 65 -12.52 6.87 1.00
CA PRO A 65 -13.41 7.66 1.85
C PRO A 65 -14.74 6.95 2.12
N LYS A 66 -15.30 7.13 3.32
CA LYS A 66 -16.56 6.46 3.73
C LYS A 66 -17.71 6.72 2.75
N GLN A 67 -17.74 7.93 2.19
CA GLN A 67 -18.75 8.39 1.23
C GLN A 67 -18.69 7.60 -0.09
N LEU A 68 -17.52 7.10 -0.47
CA LEU A 68 -17.32 6.35 -1.71
C LEU A 68 -17.57 4.85 -1.54
N LEU A 69 -17.58 4.33 -0.31
CA LEU A 69 -17.77 2.89 -0.05
C LEU A 69 -19.03 2.31 -0.73
N PRO A 70 -20.22 2.94 -0.65
CA PRO A 70 -21.42 2.38 -1.30
C PRO A 70 -21.30 2.31 -2.82
N VAL A 71 -20.54 3.23 -3.43
CA VAL A 71 -20.40 3.37 -4.89
C VAL A 71 -19.36 2.40 -5.46
N ILE A 72 -18.33 2.06 -4.67
CA ILE A 72 -17.24 1.19 -5.11
C ILE A 72 -17.43 -0.28 -4.73
N ARG A 73 -18.34 -0.58 -3.78
CA ARG A 73 -18.50 -1.92 -3.21
C ARG A 73 -18.77 -3.01 -4.23
N ASN A 74 -19.51 -2.68 -5.29
CA ASN A 74 -19.85 -3.63 -6.36
C ASN A 74 -18.70 -3.86 -7.33
N ASP A 75 -17.78 -2.89 -7.42
CA ASP A 75 -16.66 -2.92 -8.33
C ASP A 75 -15.38 -3.44 -7.64
N PHE A 76 -15.38 -3.52 -6.30
CA PHE A 76 -14.19 -3.84 -5.52
C PHE A 76 -14.41 -4.51 -4.18
N SER A 77 -13.43 -5.36 -3.85
CA SER A 77 -13.26 -5.92 -2.51
C SER A 77 -12.46 -4.98 -1.61
N LEU A 78 -13.08 -4.53 -0.51
CA LEU A 78 -12.39 -3.73 0.51
C LEU A 78 -11.24 -4.51 1.16
N ALA A 79 -11.34 -5.84 1.23
CA ALA A 79 -10.28 -6.74 1.67
C ALA A 79 -8.98 -6.55 0.87
N ARG A 80 -9.11 -6.55 -0.46
CA ARG A 80 -7.97 -6.35 -1.38
C ARG A 80 -7.39 -4.95 -1.25
N MET A 81 -8.25 -3.93 -1.15
CA MET A 81 -7.78 -2.54 -0.93
C MET A 81 -7.02 -2.41 0.37
N TYR A 82 -7.50 -3.04 1.44
CA TYR A 82 -6.80 -3.01 2.72
C TYR A 82 -5.44 -3.69 2.65
N ALA A 83 -5.34 -4.86 2.02
CA ALA A 83 -4.07 -5.56 1.85
C ALA A 83 -3.06 -4.79 0.97
N LYS A 84 -3.54 -4.04 -0.03
CA LYS A 84 -2.68 -3.30 -0.98
C LYS A 84 -2.41 -1.84 -0.59
N ARG A 85 -3.25 -1.24 0.24
CA ARG A 85 -3.17 0.16 0.71
C ARG A 85 -2.97 1.17 -0.43
N PRO A 86 -3.90 1.28 -1.39
CA PRO A 86 -3.68 2.06 -2.60
C PRO A 86 -3.73 3.59 -2.44
N PHE A 87 -4.35 4.12 -1.37
CA PHE A 87 -4.60 5.55 -1.24
C PHE A 87 -3.66 6.22 -0.23
N ASN A 88 -3.48 7.54 -0.36
CA ASN A 88 -2.84 8.42 0.63
C ASN A 88 -1.49 7.93 1.16
N ARG A 89 -0.66 7.38 0.27
CA ARG A 89 0.71 6.98 0.57
C ARG A 89 1.63 7.43 -0.55
N ASN A 90 2.92 7.53 -0.24
CA ASN A 90 3.92 7.66 -1.27
C ASN A 90 3.98 6.36 -2.09
N LEU A 91 3.84 6.49 -3.40
CA LEU A 91 4.01 5.41 -4.38
C LEU A 91 5.40 5.43 -5.00
N ILE A 92 6.15 6.52 -4.81
CA ILE A 92 7.53 6.62 -5.23
C ILE A 92 8.38 5.80 -4.25
N ALA A 93 9.09 4.79 -4.77
CA ALA A 93 10.09 4.07 -4.00
C ALA A 93 11.24 5.03 -3.71
N ASN A 94 11.38 5.38 -2.43
CA ASN A 94 12.46 6.21 -1.93
C ASN A 94 13.17 5.45 -0.82
N GLU A 95 14.18 4.68 -1.18
CA GLU A 95 15.16 4.21 -0.21
C GLU A 95 16.11 5.39 0.04
N LEU A 96 16.15 5.89 1.27
CA LEU A 96 16.73 7.20 1.65
C LEU A 96 18.23 7.43 1.29
N PHE A 97 18.90 6.48 0.68
CA PHE A 97 20.33 6.54 0.37
C PHE A 97 20.70 5.78 -0.91
N THR A 98 19.70 5.40 -1.72
CA THR A 98 19.93 4.65 -2.96
C THR A 98 19.09 5.23 -4.10
N CYS A 99 19.53 5.01 -5.33
CA CYS A 99 18.72 5.24 -6.53
C CYS A 99 17.95 3.96 -6.94
N ASN A 100 17.72 3.05 -5.99
CA ASN A 100 17.00 1.81 -6.26
C ASN A 100 15.55 2.12 -6.64
N GLY A 101 15.09 1.45 -7.71
CA GLY A 101 13.77 1.70 -8.29
C GLY A 101 13.70 2.93 -9.21
N TRP A 102 14.75 3.74 -9.34
CA TRP A 102 14.83 4.82 -10.31
C TRP A 102 15.56 4.39 -11.57
N LYS A 103 14.96 4.65 -12.73
CA LYS A 103 15.58 4.50 -14.05
C LYS A 103 16.26 5.82 -14.43
N ARG A 104 17.54 5.76 -14.74
CA ARG A 104 18.31 6.90 -15.26
C ARG A 104 18.08 7.03 -16.76
N GLY A 105 17.62 8.20 -17.19
CA GLY A 105 17.55 8.57 -18.61
C GLY A 105 18.70 9.52 -18.93
N PHE A 106 19.56 9.15 -19.87
CA PHE A 106 20.66 10.01 -20.32
C PHE A 106 20.21 10.90 -21.47
N PHE A 107 20.70 12.13 -21.51
CA PHE A 107 20.62 12.97 -22.71
C PHE A 107 21.73 12.61 -23.74
N HIS A 108 22.79 11.90 -23.31
CA HIS A 108 23.91 11.46 -24.16
C HIS A 108 24.47 10.07 -23.76
N GLU A 109 24.92 9.29 -24.75
CA GLU A 109 25.37 7.87 -24.67
C GLU A 109 26.71 7.64 -23.93
N HIS A 110 26.96 8.28 -22.79
CA HIS A 110 28.16 8.01 -22.00
C HIS A 110 27.89 7.01 -20.87
N ILE A 111 28.73 5.96 -20.85
CA ILE A 111 28.75 4.88 -19.86
C ILE A 111 29.16 5.48 -18.51
N PHE A 112 28.17 5.84 -17.70
CA PHE A 112 28.37 6.28 -16.32
C PHE A 112 27.94 5.19 -15.34
N ASP A 113 28.66 5.10 -14.22
CA ASP A 113 28.42 4.12 -13.15
C ASP A 113 26.94 4.19 -12.68
N PRO A 114 26.17 3.10 -12.81
CA PRO A 114 24.77 3.03 -12.39
C PRO A 114 24.58 3.22 -10.88
N ASN A 115 25.65 3.22 -10.07
CA ASN A 115 25.60 3.36 -8.62
C ASN A 115 25.87 4.78 -8.08
N GLN A 116 26.28 5.74 -8.91
CA GLN A 116 26.65 7.07 -8.42
C GLN A 116 25.48 8.05 -8.48
N CYS A 117 24.68 8.07 -7.42
CA CYS A 117 23.87 9.24 -7.07
C CYS A 117 24.58 10.00 -5.96
N TYR A 118 24.80 11.30 -6.16
CA TYR A 118 25.43 12.13 -5.14
C TYR A 118 24.34 12.64 -4.20
N PHE A 119 24.46 12.30 -2.93
CA PHE A 119 23.57 12.79 -1.89
C PHE A 119 24.21 14.01 -1.22
N ILE A 120 23.44 15.08 -1.11
CA ILE A 120 23.84 16.29 -0.40
C ILE A 120 22.90 16.52 0.78
N ASN A 121 23.41 17.08 1.86
CA ASN A 121 22.57 17.48 2.98
C ASN A 121 21.87 18.81 2.65
N PRO A 122 20.62 19.03 3.10
CA PRO A 122 19.99 20.33 2.98
C PRO A 122 20.74 21.39 3.81
N PRO A 123 20.56 22.70 3.49
CA PRO A 123 21.26 23.77 4.18
C PRO A 123 21.04 23.75 5.70
N ALA A 124 22.12 23.83 6.48
CA ALA A 124 22.04 23.91 7.93
C ALA A 124 21.37 25.24 8.36
N GLY A 125 20.50 25.18 9.37
CA GLY A 125 19.88 26.38 9.96
C GLY A 125 18.63 26.91 9.23
N VAL A 126 18.18 26.26 8.15
CA VAL A 126 16.88 26.56 7.53
C VAL A 126 15.81 25.69 8.18
N ALA A 127 14.77 26.31 8.73
CA ALA A 127 13.63 25.58 9.26
C ALA A 127 12.97 24.79 8.12
N SER A 128 12.87 23.47 8.29
CA SER A 128 12.16 22.63 7.31
C SER A 128 10.68 23.01 7.30
N LEU A 129 10.16 23.42 6.14
CA LEU A 129 8.72 23.66 5.93
C LEU A 129 7.90 22.36 5.96
N TYR A 130 8.56 21.20 5.84
CA TYR A 130 7.95 19.88 5.78
C TYR A 130 8.67 18.88 6.71
N TRP A 131 8.27 17.60 6.66
CA TRP A 131 8.97 16.47 7.32
C TRP A 131 10.49 16.60 7.18
N PRO A 132 11.29 16.17 8.18
CA PRO A 132 12.74 16.36 8.16
C PRO A 132 13.34 15.59 6.98
N ILE A 133 13.65 16.31 5.90
CA ILE A 133 14.43 15.83 4.78
C ILE A 133 15.88 15.80 5.28
N THR A 134 16.49 14.62 5.31
CA THR A 134 17.89 14.48 5.74
C THR A 134 18.86 14.63 4.58
N ASN A 135 18.45 14.22 3.38
CA ASN A 135 19.29 14.15 2.20
C ASN A 135 18.50 14.55 0.94
N CYS A 136 19.20 15.15 -0.02
CA CYS A 136 18.72 15.45 -1.36
C CYS A 136 19.63 14.78 -2.40
N ILE A 137 19.06 14.39 -3.54
CA ILE A 137 19.86 13.88 -4.67
C ILE A 137 20.29 15.07 -5.51
N HIS A 138 21.60 15.19 -5.75
CA HIS A 138 22.18 16.13 -6.70
C HIS A 138 22.23 15.48 -8.09
N ILE A 139 21.59 16.13 -9.05
CA ILE A 139 21.46 15.65 -10.43
C ILE A 139 22.14 16.66 -11.36
N ASN A 140 23.12 16.21 -12.14
CA ASN A 140 23.81 17.03 -13.15
C ASN A 140 23.19 16.80 -14.53
N ASP A 141 23.76 15.87 -15.30
CA ASP A 141 23.51 15.73 -16.75
C ASP A 141 22.61 14.55 -17.11
N PHE A 142 21.86 14.03 -16.13
CA PHE A 142 20.94 12.92 -16.32
C PHE A 142 19.56 13.24 -15.76
N SER A 143 18.57 12.47 -16.19
CA SER A 143 17.23 12.47 -15.60
C SER A 143 17.02 11.21 -14.78
N LEU A 144 16.25 11.31 -13.71
CA LEU A 144 15.72 10.16 -12.98
C LEU A 144 14.23 10.04 -13.26
N SER A 145 13.80 8.83 -13.57
CA SER A 145 12.41 8.49 -13.83
C SER A 145 12.03 7.25 -13.03
N GLN A 146 10.79 7.18 -12.57
CA GLN A 146 10.28 5.97 -11.94
C GLN A 146 8.89 5.69 -12.49
N PHE A 147 8.64 4.41 -12.78
CA PHE A 147 7.36 3.93 -13.25
C PHE A 147 6.76 3.05 -12.17
N PHE A 148 5.48 3.27 -11.88
CA PHE A 148 4.70 2.39 -11.03
C PHE A 148 3.41 2.03 -11.76
N TYR A 149 2.92 0.82 -11.55
CA TYR A 149 1.68 0.36 -12.17
C TYR A 149 0.56 0.34 -11.13
N PHE A 150 -0.52 1.08 -11.40
CA PHE A 150 -1.70 1.11 -10.53
C PHE A 150 -2.27 -0.29 -10.22
N LYS A 151 -2.15 -1.23 -11.17
CA LYS A 151 -2.59 -2.61 -10.99
C LYS A 151 -1.90 -3.30 -9.81
N ASP A 152 -0.64 -2.97 -9.53
CA ASP A 152 0.17 -3.63 -8.50
C ASP A 152 -0.32 -3.28 -7.08
N ILE A 153 -0.93 -2.09 -6.95
CA ILE A 153 -1.61 -1.60 -5.76
C ILE A 153 -3.13 -1.88 -5.77
N GLY A 154 -3.62 -2.69 -6.72
CA GLY A 154 -5.03 -3.09 -6.77
C GLY A 154 -5.98 -2.07 -7.38
N ILE A 155 -5.46 -1.08 -8.11
CA ILE A 155 -6.25 -0.14 -8.91
C ILE A 155 -6.12 -0.56 -10.38
N ASP A 156 -7.15 -1.21 -10.92
CA ASP A 156 -7.17 -1.59 -12.34
C ASP A 156 -7.64 -0.46 -13.28
N HIS A 157 -7.63 -0.74 -14.58
CA HIS A 157 -8.02 0.23 -15.61
C HIS A 157 -9.47 0.70 -15.50
N ASN A 158 -10.40 -0.18 -15.12
CA ASN A 158 -11.82 0.15 -14.99
C ASN A 158 -12.04 1.16 -13.88
N VAL A 159 -11.28 1.03 -12.79
CA VAL A 159 -11.26 1.98 -11.68
C VAL A 159 -10.88 3.37 -12.14
N ILE A 160 -9.74 3.47 -12.82
CA ILE A 160 -9.18 4.74 -13.27
C ILE A 160 -10.18 5.42 -14.20
N LYS A 161 -10.77 4.64 -15.12
CA LYS A 161 -11.76 5.13 -16.07
C LYS A 161 -13.05 5.61 -15.39
N LYS A 162 -13.57 4.85 -14.43
CA LYS A 162 -14.87 5.09 -13.78
C LYS A 162 -14.79 6.18 -12.71
N TYR A 163 -13.80 6.12 -11.83
CA TYR A 163 -13.72 6.95 -10.63
C TYR A 163 -12.75 8.12 -10.75
N LYS A 164 -11.81 8.07 -11.71
CA LYS A 164 -10.81 9.14 -11.96
C LYS A 164 -10.19 9.68 -10.67
N PRO A 165 -9.55 8.81 -9.85
CA PRO A 165 -8.99 9.23 -8.57
C PRO A 165 -7.96 10.33 -8.75
N THR A 166 -7.94 11.29 -7.83
CA THR A 166 -6.95 12.37 -7.82
C THR A 166 -5.55 11.79 -7.57
N ILE A 167 -4.60 12.14 -8.43
CA ILE A 167 -3.18 11.84 -8.25
C ILE A 167 -2.50 13.13 -7.79
N THR A 168 -1.99 13.14 -6.57
CA THR A 168 -1.27 14.28 -6.02
C THR A 168 0.23 14.09 -6.25
N MET A 169 0.84 15.03 -6.96
CA MET A 169 2.29 15.13 -7.07
C MET A 169 2.74 16.31 -6.21
N ILE A 170 3.62 16.05 -5.25
CA ILE A 170 4.24 17.08 -4.41
C ILE A 170 5.68 17.18 -4.89
N VAL A 171 6.06 18.38 -5.34
CA VAL A 171 7.39 18.72 -5.83
C VAL A 171 8.07 19.60 -4.79
#